data_AF-A0A9X3SYD3-F1
#
_entry.id   AF-A0A9X3SYD3-F1
#
_cell.length_a   1.000
_cell.length_b   1.000
_cell.length_c   1.000
_cell.angle_alpha   90.00
_cell.angle_beta   90.00
_cell.angle_gamma   90.00
#
_symmetry.space_group_name_H-M   'P 1'
#
loop_
_entity.id
_entity.type
_entity.pdbx_description
1 polymer ?
#
loop_
_entity_poly.entity_id
_entity_poly.type
_entity_poly.pdbx_seq_one_letter_code
_entity_poly.pdbx_strand_id
1 'polypeptide(L)'
;MKSKRHLRALIAGGVLVASLTSPGFGGSLPQEPSEEHLLDEDVNIITGLYTREYSLTRTGVVDYRTARQILLSGYNEYWNTVVQTEEFPLFYWYDADHDGKFEMWIDRQVEGCPCDIERYDAERGNHKQQARY
;
A
#
# COMPACT_ATOMS: atom_id res chain seq x y z
N MET A 1 72.20 -23.24 -1.21
CA MET A 1 72.28 -22.24 -2.32
C MET A 1 71.57 -22.82 -3.54
N LYS A 2 70.29 -22.47 -3.78
CA LYS A 2 69.56 -22.73 -5.05
C LYS A 2 68.34 -21.79 -5.16
N SER A 3 68.52 -20.82 -6.05
CA SER A 3 67.61 -19.94 -6.81
C SER A 3 66.08 -19.92 -6.60
N LYS A 4 65.59 -18.70 -6.32
CA LYS A 4 64.46 -17.92 -6.91
C LYS A 4 63.20 -18.64 -7.40
N ARG A 5 62.04 -18.09 -7.00
CA ARG A 5 61.06 -17.41 -7.90
C ARG A 5 60.02 -16.63 -7.07
N HIS A 6 59.91 -15.33 -7.35
CA HIS A 6 58.78 -14.50 -6.92
C HIS A 6 57.57 -14.86 -7.78
N LEU A 7 56.43 -15.14 -7.15
CA LEU A 7 55.15 -15.22 -7.84
C LEU A 7 54.32 -14.00 -7.45
N ARG A 8 54.23 -13.05 -8.39
CA ARG A 8 53.23 -11.98 -8.36
C ARG A 8 51.89 -12.60 -8.77
N ALA A 9 50.93 -12.64 -7.87
CA ALA A 9 49.54 -12.91 -8.23
C ALA A 9 48.83 -11.56 -8.41
N LEU A 10 48.74 -11.14 -9.66
CA LEU A 10 47.82 -10.14 -10.17
C LEU A 10 46.52 -10.91 -10.46
N ILE A 11 45.44 -10.66 -9.72
CA ILE A 11 44.10 -11.11 -10.13
C ILE A 11 43.25 -9.86 -10.33
N ALA A 12 42.92 -9.69 -11.60
CA ALA A 12 42.08 -8.65 -12.16
C ALA A 12 40.61 -8.88 -11.79
N GLY A 13 39.91 -7.74 -11.66
CA GLY A 13 38.57 -7.51 -12.19
C GLY A 13 37.56 -8.64 -12.10
N GLY A 14 36.68 -8.54 -11.11
CA GLY A 14 35.34 -9.10 -11.17
C GLY A 14 34.37 -8.06 -10.65
N VAL A 15 33.86 -7.19 -11.52
CA VAL A 15 32.65 -6.42 -11.21
C VAL A 15 31.51 -7.43 -11.26
N LEU A 16 31.11 -7.91 -10.08
CA LEU A 16 29.93 -8.73 -9.90
C LEU A 16 28.73 -7.79 -10.08
N VAL A 17 28.17 -7.71 -11.28
CA VAL A 17 26.87 -7.08 -11.50
C VAL A 17 25.85 -8.02 -10.87
N ALA A 18 25.53 -7.76 -9.59
CA ALA A 18 24.39 -8.39 -8.94
C ALA A 18 23.13 -7.86 -9.63
N SER A 19 22.60 -8.62 -10.57
CA SER A 19 21.25 -8.41 -11.08
C SER A 19 20.29 -8.64 -9.91
N LEU A 20 19.90 -7.56 -9.24
CA LEU A 20 18.73 -7.53 -8.36
C LEU A 20 17.51 -7.75 -9.25
N THR A 21 17.18 -9.01 -9.49
CA THR A 21 15.85 -9.38 -9.97
C THR A 21 14.93 -9.20 -8.77
N SER A 22 14.36 -8.01 -8.61
CA SER A 22 13.20 -7.84 -7.73
C SER A 22 12.12 -8.79 -8.22
N PRO A 23 11.67 -9.76 -7.41
CA PRO A 23 10.49 -10.50 -7.79
C PRO A 23 9.33 -9.51 -7.67
N GLY A 24 8.82 -9.05 -8.81
CA GLY A 24 7.55 -8.32 -8.84
C GLY A 24 6.43 -9.26 -8.42
N PHE A 25 6.24 -9.42 -7.11
CA PHE A 25 5.06 -10.06 -6.56
C PHE A 25 3.95 -9.01 -6.53
N GLY A 26 3.19 -8.93 -7.63
CA GLY A 26 1.85 -8.34 -7.59
C GLY A 26 0.98 -9.23 -6.71
N GLY A 27 1.05 -9.03 -5.40
CA GLY A 27 0.24 -9.73 -4.42
C GLY A 27 -1.23 -9.41 -4.65
N SER A 28 -2.10 -10.42 -4.50
CA SER A 28 -3.53 -10.17 -4.33
C SER A 28 -3.75 -9.29 -3.11
N LEU A 29 -4.62 -8.28 -3.20
CA LEU A 29 -4.99 -7.43 -2.08
C LEU A 29 -5.52 -8.31 -0.92
N PRO A 30 -4.92 -8.25 0.29
CA PRO A 30 -5.45 -8.92 1.46
C PRO A 30 -6.83 -8.37 1.85
N GLN A 31 -7.64 -9.19 2.51
CA GLN A 31 -8.88 -8.70 3.14
C GLN A 31 -8.57 -7.68 4.24
N GLU A 32 -9.51 -6.77 4.48
CA GLU A 32 -9.36 -5.79 5.56
C GLU A 32 -9.18 -6.49 6.92
N PRO A 33 -8.17 -6.10 7.71
CA PRO A 33 -7.90 -6.73 8.99
C PRO A 33 -8.93 -6.40 10.06
N SER A 34 -8.94 -7.23 11.11
CA SER A 34 -9.65 -6.97 12.35
C SER A 34 -9.01 -5.83 13.16
N GLU A 35 -9.77 -5.31 14.13
CA GLU A 35 -9.37 -4.27 15.10
C GLU A 35 -8.04 -4.54 15.83
N GLU A 36 -7.63 -5.80 15.98
CA GLU A 36 -6.39 -6.15 16.68
C GLU A 36 -5.12 -5.73 15.90
N HIS A 37 -5.25 -5.41 14.62
CA HIS A 37 -4.17 -4.91 13.77
C HIS A 37 -4.24 -3.40 13.58
N LEU A 38 -5.31 -2.75 14.08
CA LEU A 38 -5.54 -1.33 13.92
C LEU A 38 -4.51 -0.54 14.73
N LEU A 39 -3.91 0.46 14.09
CA LEU A 39 -2.96 1.38 14.71
C LEU A 39 -3.56 2.76 14.92
N ASP A 40 -4.27 3.28 13.92
CA ASP A 40 -4.80 4.64 13.94
C ASP A 40 -6.05 4.80 13.06
N GLU A 41 -6.82 5.86 13.33
CA GLU A 41 -8.03 6.23 12.62
C GLU A 41 -8.13 7.75 12.46
N ASP A 42 -8.46 8.20 11.25
CA ASP A 42 -8.65 9.62 10.95
C ASP A 42 -10.01 9.90 10.31
N VAL A 43 -10.67 10.95 10.79
CA VAL A 43 -11.94 11.43 10.28
C VAL A 43 -11.72 12.76 9.58
N ASN A 44 -11.74 12.74 8.25
CA ASN A 44 -11.59 13.93 7.44
C ASN A 44 -12.91 14.31 6.76
N ILE A 45 -13.68 15.16 7.45
CA ILE A 45 -14.98 15.64 6.95
C ILE A 45 -14.87 16.51 5.68
N ILE A 46 -13.69 17.10 5.42
CA ILE A 46 -13.47 17.94 4.24
C ILE A 46 -13.32 17.09 2.98
N THR A 47 -12.58 15.98 3.08
CA THR A 47 -12.48 15.01 1.98
C THR A 47 -13.66 14.04 1.95
N GLY A 48 -14.44 13.97 3.03
CA GLY A 48 -15.54 13.02 3.18
C GLY A 48 -15.06 11.59 3.37
N LEU A 49 -13.86 11.39 3.92
CA LEU A 49 -13.25 10.09 4.11
C LEU A 49 -12.96 9.81 5.58
N TYR A 50 -13.25 8.58 5.98
CA TYR A 50 -12.80 7.99 7.24
C TYR A 50 -11.75 6.94 6.92
N THR A 51 -10.54 7.11 7.46
CA THR A 51 -9.36 6.34 7.11
C THR A 51 -8.93 5.49 8.30
N ARG A 52 -8.53 4.25 8.04
CA ARG A 52 -8.02 3.32 9.06
C ARG A 52 -6.64 2.82 8.63
N GLU A 53 -5.70 2.80 9.56
CA GLU A 53 -4.33 2.33 9.35
C GLU A 53 -4.05 1.08 10.18
N TYR A 54 -3.44 0.07 9.54
CA TYR A 54 -3.20 -1.25 10.14
C TYR A 54 -1.75 -1.69 10.01
N SER A 55 -1.32 -2.57 10.91
CA SER A 55 -0.10 -3.37 10.81
C SER A 55 -0.43 -4.86 10.75
N LEU A 56 -0.46 -5.43 9.54
CA LEU A 56 -0.72 -6.84 9.29
C LEU A 56 0.27 -7.73 10.04
N THR A 57 1.53 -7.29 10.11
CA THR A 57 2.62 -8.02 10.78
C THR A 57 2.70 -7.75 12.29
N ARG A 58 1.84 -6.87 12.83
CA ARG A 58 1.85 -6.41 14.24
C ARG A 58 3.21 -5.87 14.70
N THR A 59 3.93 -5.24 13.79
CA THR A 59 5.22 -4.59 14.06
C THR A 59 5.05 -3.15 14.53
N GLY A 60 3.82 -2.62 14.50
CA GLY A 60 3.54 -1.20 14.78
C GLY A 60 3.87 -0.28 13.60
N VAL A 61 4.26 -0.85 12.46
CA VAL A 61 4.47 -0.12 11.20
C VAL A 61 3.24 -0.33 10.34
N VAL A 62 2.72 0.77 9.78
CA VAL A 62 1.58 0.75 8.85
C VAL A 62 2.00 0.08 7.56
N ASP A 63 1.33 -1.00 7.19
CA ASP A 63 1.53 -1.74 5.94
C ASP A 63 0.21 -1.94 5.16
N TYR A 64 -0.93 -1.55 5.75
CA TYR A 64 -2.25 -1.62 5.12
C TYR A 64 -3.12 -0.45 5.56
N ARG A 65 -3.89 0.14 4.64
CA ARG A 65 -4.84 1.22 4.93
C ARG A 65 -6.14 1.03 4.18
N THR A 66 -7.22 1.51 4.77
CA THR A 66 -8.53 1.62 4.11
C THR A 66 -9.09 3.03 4.24
N ALA A 67 -9.89 3.46 3.27
CA ALA A 67 -10.71 4.67 3.40
C ALA A 67 -12.15 4.40 2.98
N ARG A 68 -13.08 4.74 3.86
CA ARG A 68 -14.53 4.67 3.66
C ARG A 68 -15.08 6.05 3.37
N GLN A 69 -16.13 6.10 2.55
CA GLN A 69 -16.90 7.33 2.38
C GLN A 69 -17.71 7.62 3.65
N ILE A 70 -17.67 8.88 4.10
CA ILE A 70 -18.54 9.41 5.14
C ILE A 70 -19.89 9.77 4.51
N LEU A 71 -20.97 9.23 5.07
CA LEU A 71 -22.35 9.51 4.68
C LEU A 71 -22.93 10.67 5.47
N LEU A 72 -22.70 10.68 6.78
CA LEU A 72 -23.17 11.71 7.70
C LEU A 72 -22.07 12.02 8.73
N SER A 73 -22.00 13.28 9.15
CA SER A 73 -21.16 13.70 10.27
C SER A 73 -21.99 14.53 11.25
N GLY A 74 -21.62 14.44 12.53
CA GLY A 74 -22.26 15.19 13.60
C GLY A 74 -21.39 15.21 14.85
N TYR A 75 -21.99 15.63 15.96
CA TYR A 75 -21.33 15.66 17.26
C TYR A 75 -22.18 14.94 18.30
N ASN A 76 -21.54 14.19 19.19
CA ASN A 76 -22.23 13.62 20.35
C ASN A 76 -22.38 14.64 21.50
N GLU A 77 -22.96 14.22 22.62
CA GLU A 77 -23.21 15.07 23.79
C GLU A 77 -21.93 15.67 24.43
N TYR A 78 -20.77 15.11 24.12
CA TYR A 78 -19.46 15.57 24.57
C TYR A 78 -18.70 16.36 23.50
N TRP A 79 -19.37 16.78 22.42
CA TRP A 79 -18.78 17.49 21.28
C TRP A 79 -17.70 16.72 20.52
N ASN A 80 -17.66 15.39 20.66
CA ASN A 80 -16.82 14.56 19.83
C ASN A 80 -17.46 14.37 18.46
N THR A 81 -16.67 14.49 17.39
CA THR A 81 -17.09 14.18 16.03
C THR A 81 -17.49 12.71 15.96
N VAL A 82 -18.69 12.45 15.44
CA VAL A 82 -19.17 11.11 15.12
C VAL A 82 -19.55 11.06 13.66
N VAL A 83 -19.22 9.96 12.99
CA VAL A 83 -19.49 9.78 11.56
C VAL A 83 -20.24 8.47 11.33
N GLN A 84 -21.13 8.51 10.35
CA GLN A 84 -21.67 7.32 9.70
C GLN A 84 -20.95 7.17 8.37
N THR A 85 -20.46 5.96 8.08
CA THR A 85 -19.73 5.66 6.85
C THR A 85 -20.46 4.60 6.03
N GLU A 86 -20.05 4.43 4.79
CA GLU A 86 -20.29 3.17 4.08
C GLU A 86 -19.69 1.99 4.86
N GLU A 87 -20.27 0.80 4.68
CA GLU A 87 -19.82 -0.43 5.34
C GLU A 87 -18.43 -0.84 4.83
N PHE A 88 -18.26 -0.86 3.51
CA PHE A 88 -17.04 -1.28 2.85
C PHE A 88 -16.15 -0.10 2.44
N PRO A 89 -14.82 -0.27 2.44
CA PRO A 89 -13.91 0.76 1.95
C PRO A 89 -14.04 1.01 0.45
N LEU A 90 -13.96 2.28 0.06
CA LEU A 90 -13.81 2.72 -1.33
C LEU A 90 -12.37 2.55 -1.81
N PHE A 91 -11.40 2.80 -0.91
CA PHE A 91 -9.98 2.74 -1.23
C PHE A 91 -9.22 1.84 -0.28
N TYR A 92 -8.21 1.18 -0.84
CA TYR A 92 -7.26 0.33 -0.12
C TYR A 92 -5.84 0.70 -0.54
N TRP A 93 -4.93 0.70 0.42
CA TRP A 93 -3.50 0.82 0.17
C TRP A 93 -2.80 -0.33 0.88
N TYR A 94 -1.86 -0.97 0.19
CA TYR A 94 -1.12 -2.10 0.72
C TYR A 94 0.34 -2.03 0.29
N ASP A 95 1.23 -2.12 1.28
CA ASP A 95 2.68 -2.22 1.12
C ASP A 95 3.09 -3.67 1.36
N ALA A 96 3.10 -4.46 0.28
CA ALA A 96 3.36 -5.89 0.33
C ALA A 96 4.81 -6.23 0.69
N ASP A 97 5.74 -5.32 0.39
CA ASP A 97 7.18 -5.53 0.58
C ASP A 97 7.71 -4.86 1.86
N HIS A 98 6.84 -4.16 2.60
CA HIS A 98 7.17 -3.37 3.79
C HIS A 98 8.30 -2.35 3.54
N ASP A 99 8.30 -1.73 2.35
CA ASP A 99 9.33 -0.78 1.92
C ASP A 99 8.84 0.69 1.91
N GLY A 100 7.62 0.92 2.38
CA GLY A 100 6.93 2.19 2.40
C GLY A 100 6.21 2.54 1.08
N LYS A 101 6.27 1.69 0.05
CA LYS A 101 5.58 1.91 -1.22
C LYS A 101 4.26 1.17 -1.26
N PHE A 102 3.20 1.94 -1.09
CA PHE A 102 1.85 1.43 -1.19
C PHE A 102 1.42 1.37 -2.65
N GLU A 103 0.92 0.21 -3.08
CA GLU A 103 0.02 0.18 -4.23
C GLU A 103 -1.39 0.55 -3.75
N MET A 104 -2.27 0.95 -4.67
CA MET A 104 -3.63 1.39 -4.35
C MET A 104 -4.64 0.53 -5.11
N TRP A 105 -5.76 0.24 -4.48
CA TRP A 105 -6.89 -0.47 -5.06
C TRP A 105 -8.20 0.27 -4.75
N ILE A 106 -9.18 0.09 -5.62
CA ILE A 106 -10.46 0.80 -5.56
C ILE A 106 -11.60 -0.20 -5.68
N ASP A 107 -12.49 -0.19 -4.70
CA ASP A 107 -13.83 -0.79 -4.80
C ASP A 107 -14.80 0.28 -5.29
N ARG A 108 -15.10 0.31 -6.58
CA ARG A 108 -15.99 1.34 -7.15
C ARG A 108 -17.45 1.12 -6.83
N GLN A 109 -17.83 -0.11 -6.47
CA GLN A 109 -19.21 -0.46 -6.15
C GLN A 109 -19.46 -0.36 -4.64
N VAL A 110 -18.39 -0.39 -3.84
CA VAL A 110 -18.42 -0.30 -2.37
C VAL A 110 -19.22 -1.48 -1.80
N GLU A 111 -19.03 -2.66 -2.37
CA GLU A 111 -19.71 -3.91 -1.99
C GLU A 111 -18.79 -4.87 -1.21
N GLY A 112 -17.50 -4.54 -1.11
CA GLY A 112 -16.51 -5.35 -0.41
C GLY A 112 -16.19 -6.67 -1.10
N CYS A 113 -16.60 -6.87 -2.36
CA CYS A 113 -16.26 -8.08 -3.10
C CYS A 113 -14.80 -8.03 -3.55
N PRO A 114 -13.95 -9.00 -3.21
CA PRO A 114 -12.61 -9.05 -3.82
C PRO A 114 -12.64 -9.21 -5.36
N CYS A 115 -13.79 -9.53 -5.93
CA CYS A 115 -13.99 -9.80 -7.36
C CYS A 115 -14.08 -8.54 -8.24
N ASP A 116 -14.44 -7.39 -7.68
CA ASP A 116 -14.60 -6.11 -8.41
C ASP A 116 -13.62 -5.02 -7.94
N ILE A 117 -12.84 -5.31 -6.89
CA ILE A 117 -11.74 -4.45 -6.45
C ILE A 117 -10.62 -4.48 -7.48
N GLU A 118 -10.33 -3.32 -8.05
CA GLU A 118 -9.31 -3.17 -9.07
C GLU A 118 -8.11 -2.38 -8.53
N ARG A 119 -6.91 -2.81 -8.93
CA ARG A 119 -5.70 -2.00 -8.71
C ARG A 119 -5.83 -0.68 -9.46
N TYR A 120 -5.58 0.42 -8.76
CA TYR A 120 -5.52 1.75 -9.34
C TYR A 120 -4.30 1.87 -10.26
N ASP A 121 -4.57 2.28 -11.50
CA ASP A 121 -3.57 2.54 -12.53
C ASP A 121 -3.76 3.97 -13.03
N ALA A 122 -2.83 4.85 -12.66
CA ALA A 122 -2.88 6.26 -13.00
C ALA A 122 -2.82 6.50 -14.53
N GLU A 123 -2.12 5.65 -15.27
CA GLU A 123 -1.97 5.78 -16.72
C GLU A 123 -3.28 5.45 -17.46
N ARG A 124 -4.04 4.49 -16.93
CA ARG A 124 -5.39 4.17 -17.44
C ARG A 124 -6.37 5.34 -17.30
N GLY A 125 -6.15 6.24 -16.32
CA GLY A 125 -6.91 7.47 -16.16
C GLY A 125 -6.70 8.47 -17.31
N ASN A 126 -5.46 8.64 -17.75
CA ASN A 126 -5.08 9.60 -18.80
C ASN A 126 -5.65 9.25 -20.17
N HIS A 127 -5.69 7.96 -20.54
CA HIS A 127 -6.20 7.54 -21.85
C HIS A 127 -7.72 7.76 -22.00
N LYS A 128 -8.50 7.68 -20.91
CA LYS A 128 -9.94 7.96 -20.96
C LYS A 128 -10.26 9.46 -21.12
N GLN A 129 -9.32 10.33 -20.75
CA GLN A 129 -9.51 11.78 -20.85
C GLN A 129 -9.19 12.31 -22.26
N GLN A 130 -8.27 11.66 -22.99
CA GLN A 130 -7.91 12.02 -24.36
C GLN A 130 -8.93 11.57 -25.42
N ALA A 131 -9.81 10.62 -25.10
CA ALA A 131 -10.86 10.14 -26.01
C ALA A 131 -12.19 10.92 -25.92
N ARG A 132 -12.22 12.05 -25.18
CA ARG A 132 -13.40 12.90 -24.99
C ARG A 132 -13.24 14.33 -25.55
N TYR A 133 -12.33 14.52 -26.49
CA TYR A 133 -12.19 15.76 -27.26
C TYR A 133 -12.09 15.46 -28.76
#